data_AF-B3FQZ8-F1
#
_entry.id   AF-B3FQZ8-F1
#
_cell.length_a   1.000
_cell.length_b   1.000
_cell.length_c   1.000
_cell.angle_alpha   90.00
_cell.angle_beta   90.00
_cell.angle_gamma   90.00
#
_symmetry.space_group_name_H-M   'P 1'
#
loop_
_entity.id
_entity.type
_entity.pdbx_description
1 polymer ?
#
loop_
_entity_poly.entity_id
_entity_poly.type
_entity_poly.pdbx_seq_one_letter_code
_entity_poly.pdbx_strand_id
1 'polypeptide(L)' 'MARSVKKGPFIDDHLMKKITKLNSENQKKPFKTWSRRSTIFPDM' A
#
# COMPACT_ATOMS: atom_id res chain seq x y z
N MET A 1 0.52 -16.07 -1.45
CA MET A 1 0.54 -16.56 -0.06
C MET A 1 -0.47 -15.72 0.73
N ALA A 2 -1.58 -16.30 1.15
CA ALA A 2 -2.60 -15.59 1.93
C ALA A 2 -2.10 -15.40 3.36
N ARG A 3 -2.27 -14.19 3.91
CA ARG A 3 -1.93 -13.92 5.32
C ARG A 3 -3.11 -14.31 6.21
N SER A 4 -2.83 -14.72 7.44
CA SER A 4 -3.87 -15.01 8.43
C SER A 4 -4.71 -13.76 8.72
N VAL A 5 -6.04 -13.89 8.68
CA VAL A 5 -7.01 -12.81 8.93
C VAL A 5 -6.86 -12.21 10.34
N LYS A 6 -6.44 -13.01 11.33
CA LYS A 6 -6.23 -12.55 12.72
C LYS A 6 -5.10 -11.52 12.85
N LYS A 7 -4.18 -11.45 11.89
CA LYS A 7 -3.02 -10.53 11.90
C LYS A 7 -3.35 -9.14 11.35
N GLY A 8 -4.59 -8.92 10.90
CA GLY A 8 -5.02 -7.66 10.32
C GLY A 8 -4.53 -7.44 8.89
N PRO A 9 -4.99 -6.34 8.27
CA PRO A 9 -4.55 -5.94 6.94
C PRO A 9 -3.06 -5.57 6.96
N PHE A 10 -2.39 -5.76 5.82
CA PHE A 10 -0.96 -5.49 5.71
C PHE A 10 -0.66 -4.63 4.50
N ILE A 11 0.38 -3.82 4.63
CA ILE A 11 1.06 -3.15 3.54
C ILE A 11 2.56 -3.41 3.62
N ASP A 12 3.21 -3.53 2.46
CA ASP A 12 4.67 -3.50 2.39
C ASP A 12 5.21 -2.08 2.63
N ASP A 13 6.27 -1.95 3.43
CA ASP A 13 6.86 -0.65 3.81
C ASP A 13 7.25 0.21 2.60
N HIS A 14 7.75 -0.39 1.52
CA HIS A 14 8.11 0.35 0.31
C HIS A 14 6.89 0.92 -0.41
N LEU A 15 5.74 0.21 -0.38
CA LEU A 15 4.49 0.68 -0.94
C LEU A 15 3.96 1.84 -0.08
N MET A 16 3.97 1.67 1.24
CA MET A 16 3.53 2.69 2.19
C MET A 16 4.30 4.00 2.00
N LYS A 17 5.64 3.95 2.02
CA LYS A 17 6.49 5.14 1.84
C LYS A 17 6.24 5.88 0.53
N LYS A 18 5.95 5.14 -0.55
CA LYS A 18 5.68 5.73 -1.86
C LYS A 18 4.33 6.42 -1.89
N ILE A 19 3.30 5.79 -1.33
CA ILE A 19 1.94 6.36 -1.25
C ILE A 19 1.92 7.58 -0.35
N THR A 20 2.54 7.53 0.85
CA THR A 20 2.62 8.69 1.75
C THR A 20 3.28 9.89 1.06
N LYS A 21 4.33 9.66 0.28
CA LYS A 21 4.98 10.71 -0.51
C LYS A 21 4.06 11.27 -1.58
N LEU A 22 3.42 10.41 -2.37
CA LEU A 22 2.49 10.84 -3.44
C LEU A 22 1.28 11.62 -2.88
N ASN A 23 0.75 11.20 -1.74
CA ASN A 23 -0.36 11.88 -1.06
C ASN A 23 0.09 13.23 -0.51
N SER A 24 1.30 13.33 0.08
CA SER A 24 1.85 14.62 0.52
C SER A 24 2.07 15.61 -0.63
N GLU A 25 2.39 15.10 -1.82
CA GLU A 25 2.59 15.89 -3.04
C GLU A 25 1.29 16.13 -3.84
N ASN A 26 0.15 15.58 -3.39
CA ASN A 26 -1.13 15.58 -4.12
C ASN A 26 -1.03 15.08 -5.59
N GLN A 27 -0.08 14.19 -5.87
CA GLN A 27 0.18 13.69 -7.22
C GLN A 27 -0.49 12.33 -7.46
N LYS A 28 -1.51 12.31 -8.31
CA LYS A 28 -2.18 11.08 -8.76
C LYS A 28 -1.52 10.56 -10.04
N LYS A 29 -0.42 9.82 -9.88
CA LYS A 29 0.32 9.20 -10.99
C LYS A 29 0.19 7.68 -10.97
N PRO A 30 -0.05 7.02 -12.12
CA PRO A 30 -0.02 5.56 -12.18
C PRO A 30 1.39 5.05 -11.87
N PHE A 31 1.48 4.01 -11.03
CA PHE A 31 2.76 3.38 -10.72
C PHE A 31 2.64 1.86 -10.69
N LYS A 32 3.74 1.18 -11.05
CA LYS A 32 3.84 -0.27 -11.00
C LYS A 32 4.26 -0.71 -9.59
N THR A 33 3.61 -1.74 -9.06
CA THR A 33 4.00 -2.44 -7.84
C THR A 33 3.98 -3.94 -8.06
N TRP A 34 4.93 -4.64 -7.43
CA TRP A 34 4.98 -6.10 -7.39
C TRP A 34 4.52 -6.66 -6.04
N SER A 35 4.14 -5.79 -5.09
CA SER A 35 3.59 -6.21 -3.81
C SER A 35 2.14 -6.66 -3.96
N ARG A 36 1.95 -7.93 -4.34
CA ARG A 36 0.63 -8.57 -4.50
C ARG A 36 -0.02 -8.99 -3.16
N ARG A 37 0.70 -8.79 -2.05
CA ARG A 37 0.30 -9.21 -0.69
C ARG A 37 -0.22 -8.06 0.18
N SER A 38 -0.23 -6.85 -0.37
CA SER A 38 -0.70 -5.64 0.30
C SER A 38 -2.21 -5.47 0.12
N THR A 39 -2.87 -4.96 1.16
CA THR A 39 -4.30 -4.63 1.19
C THR A 39 -4.47 -3.14 0.89
N ILE A 40 -5.54 -2.77 0.20
CA ILE A 40 -5.91 -1.37 -0.04
C ILE A 40 -6.68 -0.89 1.20
N PHE A 41 -6.23 0.21 1.80
CA PHE A 41 -6.86 0.79 2.98
C PHE A 41 -7.78 1.96 2.56
N PRO A 42 -8.86 2.25 3.31
CA PRO A 42 -9.73 3.40 3.02
C PRO A 42 -9.00 4.74 3.16
N ASP A 43 -7.98 4.81 4.02
CA ASP A 43 -7.16 6.00 4.28
C ASP A 43 -5.97 6.16 3.30
N MET A 44 -5.91 5.35 2.22
CA MET A 44 -4.97 5.54 1.12
C MET A 44 -5.40 6.63 0.15
#